data_AF-A0A6P0U6C1-F1
#
_entry.id   AF-A0A6P0U6C1-F1
#
_cell.length_a   1.000
_cell.length_b   1.000
_cell.length_c   1.000
_cell.angle_alpha   90.00
_cell.angle_beta   90.00
_cell.angle_gamma   90.00
#
_symmetry.space_group_name_H-M   'P 1'
#
loop_
_entity.id
_entity.type
_entity.pdbx_description
1 polymer ?
#
loop_
_entity_poly.entity_id
_entity_poly.type
_entity_poly.pdbx_seq_one_letter_code
_entity_poly.pdbx_strand_id
1 'polypeptide(L)' 'MEKKILIPLYGNDVAPRFDLAGEVMIAGSGEEEAGREERIVVMSRASADNLCHMVLTEKAGEVICGGIEEEHYQYLKWKR' A
#
# COMPACT_ATOMS: atom_id res chain seq x y z
N MET A 1 9.50 -16.08 -4.10
CA MET A 1 8.11 -15.60 -3.96
C MET A 1 8.15 -14.11 -4.19
N GLU A 2 7.46 -13.63 -5.23
CA GLU A 2 7.32 -12.20 -5.47
C GLU A 2 6.58 -11.58 -4.28
N LYS A 3 7.25 -10.73 -3.50
CA LYS A 3 6.54 -9.92 -2.52
C LYS A 3 6.08 -8.66 -3.23
N LYS A 4 4.89 -8.20 -2.90
CA LYS A 4 4.41 -6.89 -3.34
C LYS A 4 4.59 -5.89 -2.22
N ILE A 5 4.99 -4.68 -2.58
CA ILE A 5 5.08 -3.53 -1.70
C ILE A 5 3.94 -2.58 -2.08
N LEU A 6 3.21 -2.10 -1.08
CA LEU A 6 2.14 -1.12 -1.25
C LEU A 6 2.56 0.21 -0.62
N ILE A 7 2.45 1.29 -1.38
CA ILE A 7 2.89 2.63 -1.00
C ILE A 7 1.75 3.61 -1.24
N PRO A 8 1.09 4.13 -0.19
CA PRO A 8 0.08 5.17 -0.34
C PRO A 8 0.74 6.49 -0.77
N LEU A 9 0.15 7.16 -1.75
CA LEU A 9 0.68 8.35 -2.40
C LEU A 9 -0.25 9.56 -2.24
N TYR A 10 0.38 10.74 -2.28
CA TYR A 10 -0.26 12.04 -2.41
C TYR A 10 0.45 12.81 -3.53
N GLY A 11 -0.01 12.61 -4.77
CA GLY A 11 0.72 13.07 -5.95
C GLY A 11 2.00 12.26 -6.16
N ASN A 12 3.14 12.94 -6.29
CA ASN A 12 4.44 12.29 -6.49
C ASN A 12 5.18 11.93 -5.19
N ASP A 13 4.54 12.15 -4.03
CA ASP A 13 5.13 11.93 -2.71
C ASP A 13 4.40 10.81 -1.96
N VAL A 14 5.09 10.17 -1.01
CA VAL A 14 4.44 9.25 -0.06
C VAL A 14 3.45 10.03 0.79
N ALA A 15 2.22 9.53 0.90
CA ALA A 15 1.18 10.20 1.66
C ALA A 15 1.63 10.37 3.13
N PRO A 16 1.51 11.59 3.71
CA PRO A 16 1.96 11.86 5.07
C PRO A 16 1.14 11.09 6.11
N ARG A 17 -0.11 10.73 5.78
CA ARG A 17 -0.96 9.83 6.54
C ARG A 17 -1.60 8.79 5.63
N PHE A 18 -1.77 7.58 6.16
CA PHE A 18 -2.35 6.45 5.48
C PHE A 18 -3.79 6.74 5.04
N ASP A 19 -4.61 7.29 5.94
CA ASP A 19 -6.02 7.59 5.69
C ASP A 19 -6.28 8.71 4.67
N LEU A 20 -5.26 9.52 4.34
CA LEU A 20 -5.33 10.63 3.39
C LEU A 20 -4.88 10.29 1.96
N ALA A 21 -4.40 9.07 1.71
CA ALA A 21 -3.90 8.70 0.39
C ALA A 21 -5.02 8.66 -0.65
N GLY A 22 -4.85 9.43 -1.73
CA GLY A 22 -5.76 9.41 -2.89
C GLY A 22 -5.32 8.41 -3.96
N GLU A 23 -4.07 7.95 -3.88
CA GLU A 23 -3.44 7.07 -4.85
C GLU A 23 -2.59 6.03 -4.11
N VAL A 24 -2.34 4.90 -4.75
CA VAL A 24 -1.54 3.81 -4.19
C VAL A 24 -0.66 3.23 -5.27
N MET A 25 0.64 3.18 -5.02
CA MET A 25 1.57 2.44 -5.85
C MET A 25 1.71 1.01 -5.33
N ILE A 26 1.60 0.05 -6.25
CA ILE A 26 1.87 -1.36 -5.99
C ILE A 26 3.08 -1.73 -6.83
N ALA A 27 4.15 -2.15 -6.17
CA ALA A 27 5.42 -2.54 -6.79
C ALA A 27 5.75 -3.99 -6.45
N GLY A 28 6.23 -4.77 -7.43
CA GLY A 28 6.80 -6.09 -7.19
C GLY A 28 8.25 -6.03 -6.69
N SER A 29 8.61 -6.92 -5.76
CA SER A 29 9.94 -6.99 -5.12
C SER A 29 10.86 -8.04 -5.77
N GLY A 30 10.81 -8.19 -7.09
CA GLY A 30 11.68 -9.13 -7.82
C GLY A 30 13.11 -8.57 -8.03
N GLU A 31 14.12 -9.45 -8.01
CA GLU A 31 15.48 -9.10 -8.45
C GLU A 31 15.58 -8.96 -9.98
N GLU A 32 14.67 -9.60 -10.72
CA GLU A 32 14.58 -9.46 -12.17
C GLU A 32 13.78 -8.20 -12.54
N GLU A 33 14.29 -7.45 -13.52
CA GLU A 33 13.68 -6.23 -14.07
C GLU A 33 12.20 -6.45 -14.48
N ALA A 34 11.84 -7.68 -14.87
CA ALA A 34 10.48 -8.08 -15.24
C ALA A 34 9.52 -8.22 -14.05
N GLY A 35 10.03 -8.39 -12.82
CA GLY A 35 9.25 -8.48 -11.58
C GLY A 35 9.00 -7.12 -10.91
N ARG A 36 9.49 -6.03 -11.50
CA ARG A 36 9.26 -4.64 -11.06
C ARG A 36 8.07 -4.00 -11.77
N GLU A 37 6.98 -4.76 -11.93
CA GLU A 37 5.73 -4.13 -12.38
C GLU A 37 5.28 -3.14 -11.29
N GLU A 38 5.41 -1.86 -11.62
CA GLU A 38 4.87 -0.76 -10.85
C GLU A 38 3.57 -0.31 -11.50
N ARG A 39 2.51 -0.25 -10.70
CA ARG A 39 1.25 0.37 -11.13
C ARG A 39 0.69 1.26 -10.05
N ILE A 40 0.10 2.37 -10.48
CA ILE A 40 -0.60 3.30 -9.61
C ILE A 40 -2.10 3.05 -9.72
N VAL A 41 -2.75 2.89 -8.57
CA VAL A 41 -4.19 2.76 -8.43
C VAL A 41 -4.72 4.05 -7.83
N VAL A 42 -5.56 4.77 -8.59
CA VAL A 42 -6.26 5.95 -8.09
C VAL A 42 -7.48 5.50 -7.29
N MET A 43 -7.61 5.99 -6.06
CA MET A 43 -8.71 5.65 -5.19
C MET A 43 -9.93 6.52 -5.50
N SER A 44 -11.14 5.93 -5.40
CA SER A 44 -12.39 6.69 -5.50
C SER A 44 -12.58 7.67 -4.33
N ARG A 45 -12.01 7.34 -3.17
CA ARG A 45 -11.93 8.18 -1.97
C ARG A 45 -10.78 7.72 -1.09
N ALA A 46 -10.16 8.66 -0.39
CA ALA A 46 -9.21 8.35 0.67
C ALA A 46 -9.93 7.62 1.82
N SER A 47 -9.37 6.48 2.23
CA SER A 47 -9.94 5.62 3.28
C SER A 47 -8.92 4.57 3.73
N ALA A 48 -8.57 4.60 5.02
CA ALA A 48 -7.69 3.60 5.63
C ALA A 48 -8.26 2.18 5.52
N ASP A 49 -9.57 1.99 5.65
CA ASP A 49 -10.20 0.67 5.55
C ASP A 49 -10.09 0.10 4.12
N ASN A 50 -10.28 0.95 3.11
CA ASN A 50 -10.13 0.55 1.70
C ASN A 50 -8.68 0.17 1.40
N LEU A 51 -7.72 0.93 1.94
CA LEU A 51 -6.30 0.62 1.80
C LEU A 51 -5.93 -0.70 2.48
N CYS A 52 -6.40 -0.93 3.71
CA CYS A 52 -6.20 -2.20 4.41
C CYS A 52 -6.77 -3.37 3.60
N HIS A 53 -7.97 -3.22 3.05
CA HIS A 53 -8.56 -4.23 2.18
C HIS A 53 -7.73 -4.48 0.91
N MET A 54 -7.17 -3.42 0.32
CA MET A 54 -6.29 -3.51 -0.85
C MET A 54 -4.99 -4.25 -0.52
N VAL A 55 -4.34 -3.95 0.61
CA VAL A 55 -3.15 -4.65 1.11
C VAL A 55 -3.39 -6.16 1.17
N LEU A 56 -4.53 -6.58 1.74
CA LEU A 56 -4.87 -7.99 1.86
C LEU A 56 -5.21 -8.64 0.51
N THR A 57 -5.97 -7.95 -0.34
CA THR A 57 -6.42 -8.46 -1.65
C THR A 57 -5.26 -8.62 -2.62
N GLU A 58 -4.36 -7.62 -2.67
CA GLU A 58 -3.15 -7.65 -3.48
C GLU A 58 -2.10 -8.60 -2.92
N LYS A 59 -2.29 -9.12 -1.70
CA LYS A 59 -1.31 -9.90 -0.93
C LYS A 59 0.02 -9.16 -0.81
N ALA A 60 -0.06 -7.86 -0.52
CA ALA A 60 1.11 -7.04 -0.28
C ALA A 60 1.81 -7.53 1.00
N GLY A 61 3.07 -7.95 0.84
CA GLY A 61 3.88 -8.45 1.93
C GLY A 61 4.44 -7.31 2.79
N GLU A 62 4.54 -6.11 2.23
CA GLU A 62 5.12 -4.93 2.88
C GLU A 62 4.31 -3.69 2.53
N VAL A 63 4.17 -2.77 3.48
CA VAL A 63 3.49 -1.48 3.30
C VAL A 63 4.43 -0.39 3.77
N ILE A 64 4.72 0.57 2.90
CA ILE A 64 5.52 1.75 3.23
C ILE A 64 4.56 2.93 3.26
N CYS A 65 4.35 3.51 4.44
CA CYS A 65 3.45 4.65 4.61
C CYS A 65 4.06 5.66 5.59
N GLY A 66 3.50 6.87 5.60
CA GLY A 66 3.81 7.88 6.62
C GLY A 66 3.18 7.51 7.97
N GLY A 67 2.34 8.39 8.49
CA GLY A 67 1.55 8.12 9.70
C GLY A 67 0.47 7.08 9.44
N ILE A 68 0.34 6.11 10.35
CA ILE A 68 -0.78 5.16 10.38
C ILE A 68 -1.34 5.10 11.81
N GLU A 69 -2.64 4.99 11.88
CA GLU A 69 -3.42 4.87 13.09
C GLU A 69 -3.22 3.48 13.69
N GLU A 70 -3.07 3.42 15.01
CA GLU A 70 -2.72 2.18 15.73
C GLU A 70 -3.68 1.03 15.42
N GLU A 71 -4.97 1.31 15.29
CA GLU A 71 -5.99 0.32 14.94
C GLU A 71 -5.70 -0.35 13.58
N HIS A 72 -5.40 0.44 12.55
CA HIS A 72 -5.09 -0.05 11.21
C HIS A 72 -3.76 -0.78 11.17
N TYR A 73 -2.77 -0.29 11.91
CA TYR A 73 -1.47 -0.96 12.05
C TYR A 73 -1.63 -2.35 12.68
N GLN A 74 -2.33 -2.46 13.81
CA GLN A 74 -2.58 -3.74 14.47
C GLN A 74 -3.43 -4.67 13.60
N TYR A 75 -4.44 -4.13 12.92
CA TYR A 75 -5.27 -4.89 11.98
C TYR A 75 -4.43 -5.56 10.89
N LEU A 76 -3.55 -4.80 10.22
CA LEU A 76 -2.67 -5.33 9.18
C LEU A 76 -1.68 -6.36 9.76
N LYS A 77 -1.16 -6.12 10.96
CA LYS A 77 -0.24 -7.03 11.63
C LYS A 77 -0.89 -8.38 12.00
N TRP A 78 -2.15 -8.39 12.42
CA TRP A 78 -2.86 -9.61 12.80
C TRP A 78 -3.32 -10.46 11.61
N LYS A 79 -3.59 -9.83 10.47
CA LYS A 79 -4.12 -10.50 9.28
C LYS A 79 -3.04 -11.02 8.33
N ARG A 80 -1.77 -10.71 8.60
CA ARG A 80 -0.62 -11.08 7.76
C ARG A 80 0.09 -12.34 8.24
#